data_AF-A0A3D0XCB4-F1
#
_entry.id   AF-A0A3D0XCB4-F1
#
_cell.length_a   1.000
_cell.length_b   1.000
_cell.length_c   1.000
_cell.angle_alpha   90.00
_cell.angle_beta   90.00
_cell.angle_gamma   90.00
#
_symmetry.space_group_name_H-M   'P 1'
#
loop_
_entity.id
_entity.type
_entity.pdbx_description
1 polymer ?
#
loop_
_entity_poly.entity_id
_entity_poly.type
_entity_poly.pdbx_seq_one_letter_code
_entity_poly.pdbx_strand_id
1 'polypeptide(L)' 'MRKFKIPKVPQSTSKSIRFPNEVIEEVEKAIVGTECTFSAFVVEAVRVALENLSEDEEEN' A
#
# COMPACT_ATOMS: atom_id res chain seq x y z
N MET A 1 -24.92 -0.40 -25.48
CA MET A 1 -24.84 0.46 -24.27
C MET A 1 -24.07 -0.29 -23.19
N ARG A 2 -23.00 0.30 -22.62
CA ARG A 2 -22.30 -0.29 -21.48
C ARG A 2 -23.26 -0.24 -20.27
N LYS A 3 -23.53 -1.40 -19.66
CA LYS A 3 -24.39 -1.47 -18.47
C LYS A 3 -23.68 -0.75 -17.32
N PHE A 4 -24.38 0.19 -16.68
CA PHE A 4 -23.90 0.81 -15.44
C PHE A 4 -23.70 -0.30 -14.41
N LYS A 5 -22.46 -0.48 -13.93
CA LYS A 5 -22.15 -1.35 -12.81
C LYS A 5 -22.06 -0.47 -11.58
N ILE A 6 -22.78 -0.85 -10.53
CA ILE A 6 -22.65 -0.20 -9.22
C ILE A 6 -21.18 -0.32 -8.80
N PRO A 7 -20.50 0.79 -8.46
CA PRO A 7 -19.11 0.75 -8.01
C PRO A 7 -19.04 -0.11 -6.73
N LYS A 8 -18.34 -1.23 -6.81
CA LYS A 8 -18.10 -2.10 -5.66
C LYS A 8 -16.88 -1.56 -4.94
N VAL A 9 -17.09 -1.00 -3.75
CA VAL A 9 -15.97 -0.59 -2.89
C VAL A 9 -15.14 -1.85 -2.58
N PRO A 10 -13.82 -1.83 -2.79
CA PRO A 10 -12.98 -2.97 -2.46
C PRO A 10 -13.08 -3.28 -0.97
N GLN A 11 -13.20 -4.56 -0.64
CA GLN A 11 -13.25 -5.00 0.75
C GLN A 11 -11.84 -4.93 1.36
N SER A 12 -11.71 -4.32 2.52
CA SER A 12 -10.46 -4.27 3.29
C SER A 12 -10.60 -5.03 4.61
N THR A 13 -9.55 -5.69 5.05
CA THR A 13 -9.48 -6.34 6.38
C THR A 13 -8.30 -5.76 7.16
N SER A 14 -8.51 -5.38 8.42
CA SER A 14 -7.43 -4.90 9.28
C SER A 14 -6.50 -6.06 9.69
N LYS A 15 -5.20 -5.83 9.61
CA LYS A 15 -4.15 -6.74 10.09
C LYS A 15 -3.22 -5.95 11.01
N SER A 16 -2.89 -6.52 12.18
CA SER A 16 -1.97 -5.91 13.14
C SER A 16 -0.59 -6.56 13.01
N ILE A 17 0.43 -5.74 12.76
CA ILE A 17 1.84 -6.15 12.64
C ILE A 17 2.71 -5.13 13.36
N ARG A 18 3.92 -5.54 13.76
CA ARG A 18 4.91 -4.67 14.41
C ARG A 18 5.96 -4.22 13.41
N PHE A 19 6.27 -2.93 13.43
CA PHE A 19 7.40 -2.34 12.72
C PHE A 19 8.52 -2.00 13.73
N PRO A 20 9.80 -2.12 13.34
CA PRO A 20 10.88 -1.52 14.11
C PRO A 20 10.66 -0.01 14.27
N ASN A 21 11.01 0.55 15.44
CA ASN A 21 10.80 1.98 15.72
C ASN A 21 11.52 2.89 14.71
N GLU A 22 12.74 2.50 14.32
CA GLU A 22 13.53 3.24 13.33
C GLU A 22 12.77 3.39 12.00
N VAL A 23 12.13 2.31 11.53
CA VAL A 23 11.33 2.33 10.30
C VAL A 23 10.09 3.21 10.44
N ILE A 24 9.43 3.19 11.61
CA ILE A 24 8.29 4.07 11.87
C ILE A 24 8.72 5.53 11.77
N GLU A 25 9.83 5.90 12.41
CA GLU A 25 10.35 7.26 12.37
C GLU A 25 10.72 7.71 10.95
N GLU A 26 11.34 6.84 10.16
CA GLU A 26 11.70 7.15 8.77
C GLU A 26 10.47 7.38 7.89
N VAL A 27 9.44 6.54 8.03
CA VAL A 27 8.18 6.69 7.29
C VAL A 27 7.47 7.98 7.70
N GLU A 28 7.35 8.25 9.00
CA GLU A 28 6.73 9.47 9.52
C GLU A 28 7.46 10.70 8.99
N LYS A 29 8.80 10.74 9.05
CA LYS A 29 9.63 11.81 8.48
C LYS A 29 9.38 12.01 6.98
N ALA A 30 9.25 10.92 6.22
CA ALA A 30 9.04 10.97 4.77
C ALA A 30 7.66 11.53 4.38
N ILE A 31 6.64 11.35 5.22
CA ILE A 31 5.28 11.82 4.96
C ILE A 31 4.96 13.18 5.63
N VAL A 32 5.87 13.76 6.42
CA VAL A 32 5.69 15.11 7.00
C VAL A 32 5.42 16.13 5.90
N GLY A 33 4.37 16.93 6.08
CA GLY A 33 3.99 17.98 5.12
C GLY A 33 3.27 17.46 3.87
N THR A 34 3.00 16.15 3.81
CA THR A 34 2.15 15.54 2.78
C THR A 34 0.74 15.30 3.34
N GLU A 35 -0.23 15.07 2.46
CA GLU A 35 -1.58 14.62 2.84
C GLU A 35 -1.67 13.08 2.96
N CYS A 36 -0.53 12.38 3.06
CA CYS A 36 -0.46 10.93 3.16
C CYS A 36 -0.50 10.46 4.62
N THR A 37 -1.25 9.39 4.89
CA THR A 37 -1.24 8.71 6.20
C THR A 37 -0.23 7.56 6.20
N PHE A 38 0.26 7.19 7.40
CA PHE A 38 1.12 6.02 7.55
C PHE A 38 0.52 4.75 6.93
N SER A 39 -0.79 4.52 7.13
CA SER A 39 -1.47 3.36 6.56
C SER A 39 -1.54 3.40 5.03
N ALA A 40 -1.77 4.58 4.42
CA ALA A 40 -1.76 4.73 2.97
C ALA A 40 -0.36 4.50 2.39
N PHE A 41 0.68 5.02 3.05
CA PHE A 41 2.07 4.78 2.69
C PHE A 41 2.40 3.29 2.71
N VAL A 42 2.08 2.58 3.80
CA VAL A 42 2.36 1.15 3.93
C VAL A 42 1.60 0.33 2.88
N VAL A 43 0.33 0.65 2.62
CA VAL A 43 -0.46 -0.05 1.60
C VAL A 43 0.18 0.10 0.22
N GLU A 44 0.63 1.30 -0.13
CA GLU A 44 1.24 1.55 -1.43
C GLU A 44 2.63 0.91 -1.56
N ALA A 45 3.46 1.00 -0.51
CA ALA A 45 4.77 0.34 -0.48
C ALA A 45 4.64 -1.18 -0.66
N VAL A 46 3.64 -1.81 -0.03
CA VAL A 46 3.39 -3.24 -0.18
C VAL A 46 2.88 -3.59 -1.58
N ARG A 47 2.06 -2.73 -2.23
CA ARG A 47 1.65 -2.95 -3.62
C ARG A 47 2.83 -2.95 -4.58
N VAL A 48 3.68 -1.92 -4.48
CA VAL A 48 4.88 -1.81 -5.31
C VAL A 48 5.81 -2.99 -5.08
N ALA A 49 6.01 -3.42 -3.82
CA ALA A 49 6.82 -4.60 -3.53
C ALA A 49 6.25 -5.89 -4.15
N LEU A 50 4.93 -6.08 -4.15
CA LEU A 50 4.29 -7.24 -4.77
C LEU A 50 4.35 -7.20 -6.30
N GLU A 51 4.24 -6.01 -6.90
CA GLU A 51 4.38 -5.82 -8.35
C GLU A 51 5.79 -6.17 -8.80
N ASN A 52 6.82 -5.62 -8.14
CA ASN A 52 8.22 -5.94 -8.44
C ASN A 52 8.51 -7.46 -8.33
N LEU A 53 7.97 -8.13 -7.30
CA LEU A 53 8.12 -9.58 -7.15
C LEU A 53 7.45 -10.36 -8.29
N SER A 54 6.32 -9.87 -8.80
CA SER A 54 5.61 -10.51 -9.91
C SER A 54 6.35 -10.30 -11.24
N GLU A 55 6.91 -9.12 -11.45
CA GLU A 55 7.76 -8.81 -12.62
C GLU A 55 9.03 -9.70 -12.64
N ASP A 56 9.70 -9.86 -11.50
CA ASP A 56 10.87 -10.72 -11.34
C ASP A 56 10.57 -12.22 -11.63
N GLU A 57 9.33 -12.66 -11.40
CA GLU A 57 8.88 -14.03 -11.70
C GLU A 57 8.54 -14.24 -13.18
N GLU A 58 8.11 -13.20 -13.89
CA GLU A 58 7.79 -13.27 -15.33
C GLU A 58 9.02 -13.15 -16.24
N GLU A 59 10.11 -12.52 -15.75
CA GLU A 59 11.38 -12.40 -16.47
C GLU A 59 12.32 -13.61 -16.35
N ASN A 60 11.96 -14.63 -15.54
CA ASN A 60 12.76 -15.84 -15.24
C ASN A 60 12.19 -17.13 -15.86
#